data_AF-A0A849D851-F1
#
_entry.id   AF-A0A849D851-F1
#
_cell.length_a   1.000
_cell.length_b   1.000
_cell.length_c   1.000
_cell.angle_alpha   90.00
_cell.angle_beta   90.00
_cell.angle_gamma   90.00
#
_symmetry.space_group_name_H-M   'P 1'
#
loop_
_entity.id
_entity.type
_entity.pdbx_description
1 polymer ?
#
loop_
_entity_poly.entity_id
_entity_poly.type
_entity_poly.pdbx_seq_one_letter_code
_entity_poly.pdbx_strand_id
1 'polypeptide(L)'
;MRKFINKLLVTLGAGMLITFTACEEGDLVFDQIVDQEQRGAILRTIETIEAEALYDVGNQVISGGGFSVILEEQDQEGGDLLASLDVYVGFRDNTAGGTDNDRDEVLVENIPASAFTAGEFGYPRVEYSITAAEMQQALGLTGPQIFGGDQFTTRFELNLTDGRSFSSDDNTGTLTQSFFRSPFLYTTNVVCAPSIPTAGDWIFDLQDSYGDGWNGASLTVTIDGTATEVGLDSGSGAQVIVNVPAGSSVISIVYNSGAWDSEVTFQITSANGNTVIDLGPDPPAGEELLDYCPNNL
;
A
#
# COMPACT_ATOMS: atom_id res chain seq x y z
N MET A 1 -67.78 49.64 61.46
CA MET A 1 -68.01 48.42 62.28
C MET A 1 -67.35 47.23 61.60
N ARG A 2 -66.57 46.44 62.36
CA ARG A 2 -65.92 45.15 62.03
C ARG A 2 -64.79 45.26 60.99
N LYS A 3 -63.48 45.26 61.33
CA LYS A 3 -62.65 44.31 62.11
C LYS A 3 -62.89 42.84 61.74
N PHE A 4 -62.01 42.30 60.90
CA PHE A 4 -61.38 41.01 61.15
C PHE A 4 -59.87 41.12 60.91
N ILE A 5 -59.15 40.98 62.01
CA ILE A 5 -57.71 40.76 62.11
C ILE A 5 -57.53 39.24 62.20
N ASN A 6 -56.61 38.66 61.43
CA ASN A 6 -55.57 37.73 61.93
C ASN A 6 -54.78 37.18 60.72
N LYS A 7 -53.50 37.59 60.61
CA LYS A 7 -52.35 36.77 61.05
C LYS A 7 -52.16 35.50 60.21
N LEU A 8 -51.51 35.65 59.06
CA LEU A 8 -50.44 34.74 58.68
C LEU A 8 -49.31 35.56 58.05
N LEU A 9 -48.52 36.14 58.95
CA LEU A 9 -47.19 36.65 58.69
C LEU A 9 -46.29 35.45 58.32
N VAL A 10 -45.36 35.71 57.40
CA VAL A 10 -44.03 35.08 57.33
C VAL A 10 -44.00 33.65 56.78
N THR A 11 -43.85 33.53 55.45
CA THR A 11 -42.85 32.69 54.74
C THR A 11 -43.31 32.42 53.31
N LEU A 12 -42.92 33.27 52.36
CA LEU A 12 -42.52 32.86 50.99
C LEU A 12 -41.88 34.04 50.24
N GLY A 13 -41.05 34.80 50.95
CA GLY A 13 -40.11 35.73 50.33
C GLY A 13 -38.77 35.02 50.17
N ALA A 14 -38.62 34.23 49.11
CA ALA A 14 -37.33 33.70 48.65
C ALA A 14 -37.55 32.98 47.32
N GLY A 15 -37.61 33.71 46.21
CA GLY A 15 -37.78 33.03 44.93
C GLY A 15 -37.95 33.92 43.71
N MET A 16 -37.32 35.10 43.67
CA MET A 16 -37.27 35.86 42.41
C MET A 16 -36.19 36.95 42.39
N LEU A 17 -34.93 36.63 42.74
CA LEU A 17 -33.80 37.53 42.46
C LEU A 17 -32.41 36.87 42.55
N ILE A 18 -32.15 35.80 41.81
CA ILE A 18 -30.76 35.37 41.50
C ILE A 18 -30.74 34.78 40.08
N THR A 19 -30.58 35.63 39.07
CA THR A 19 -30.35 35.20 37.66
C THR A 19 -29.27 36.04 36.98
N PHE A 20 -28.20 36.41 37.69
CA PHE A 20 -27.07 37.15 37.08
C PHE A 20 -25.67 36.76 37.58
N THR A 21 -25.47 35.59 38.19
CA THR A 21 -24.13 35.10 38.54
C THR A 21 -24.09 33.57 38.52
N ALA A 22 -24.00 32.98 37.32
CA ALA A 22 -23.59 31.60 37.11
C ALA A 22 -23.05 31.43 35.67
N CYS A 23 -22.12 32.29 35.29
CA CYS A 23 -21.06 31.97 34.34
C CYS A 23 -19.76 32.33 35.08
N GLU A 24 -19.48 31.59 36.15
CA GLU A 24 -18.08 31.32 36.45
C GLU A 24 -17.69 30.30 35.38
N GLU A 25 -16.82 30.69 34.46
CA GLU A 25 -15.98 29.73 33.74
C GLU A 25 -15.19 28.99 34.82
N GLY A 26 -15.82 27.95 35.36
CA GLY A 26 -15.19 27.06 36.30
C GLY A 26 -14.12 26.35 35.51
N ASP A 27 -12.87 26.70 35.78
CA ASP A 27 -11.68 25.98 35.34
C ASP A 27 -11.76 24.57 35.93
N LEU A 28 -12.49 23.68 35.23
CA LEU A 28 -12.71 22.32 35.68
C LEU A 28 -11.35 21.63 35.63
N VAL A 29 -11.07 20.77 36.60
CA VAL A 29 -9.86 19.92 36.56
C VAL A 29 -9.77 19.15 35.24
N PHE A 30 -10.90 18.88 34.58
CA PHE A 30 -10.96 18.34 33.22
C PHE A 30 -10.38 19.29 32.16
N ASP A 31 -10.72 20.58 32.19
CA ASP A 31 -10.22 21.57 31.24
C ASP A 31 -8.71 21.81 31.45
N GLN A 32 -8.25 21.81 32.70
CA GLN A 32 -6.81 21.83 33.03
C GLN A 32 -6.07 20.56 32.59
N ILE A 33 -6.73 19.40 32.63
CA ILE A 33 -6.14 18.14 32.13
C ILE A 33 -6.04 18.18 30.61
N VAL A 34 -7.04 18.67 29.89
CA VAL A 34 -7.02 18.78 28.41
C VAL A 34 -6.03 19.83 27.93
N ASP A 35 -5.86 20.96 28.63
CA ASP A 35 -4.82 21.97 28.35
C ASP A 35 -3.40 21.50 28.73
N GLN A 36 -3.28 20.50 29.61
CA GLN A 36 -2.00 19.86 29.96
C GLN A 36 -1.71 18.59 29.17
N GLU A 37 -2.66 18.12 28.34
CA GLU A 37 -2.44 16.98 27.46
C GLU A 37 -1.76 17.46 26.18
N GLN A 38 -0.46 17.15 26.07
CA GLN A 38 0.32 17.39 24.88
C GLN A 38 -0.20 16.50 23.75
N ARG A 39 -1.00 17.07 22.84
CA ARG A 39 -1.51 16.34 21.68
C ARG A 39 -0.36 16.12 20.70
N GLY A 40 -0.23 14.87 20.23
CA GLY A 40 0.75 14.51 19.20
C GLY A 40 0.37 15.08 17.83
N ALA A 41 1.25 14.91 16.85
CA ALA A 41 0.94 15.12 15.44
C ALA A 41 0.83 13.79 14.72
N ILE A 42 0.06 13.75 13.64
CA ILE A 42 -0.12 12.56 12.80
C ILE A 42 0.23 12.91 11.35
N LEU A 43 0.72 11.91 10.62
CA LEU A 43 0.96 12.00 9.20
C LEU A 43 0.13 10.94 8.49
N ARG A 44 -1.11 11.30 8.19
CA ARG A 44 -2.11 10.39 7.66
C ARG A 44 -1.82 10.03 6.20
N THR A 45 -1.79 8.74 5.90
CA THR A 45 -1.87 8.24 4.52
C THR A 45 -3.27 8.50 3.98
N ILE A 46 -3.37 9.36 2.97
CA ILE A 46 -4.58 9.52 2.18
C ILE A 46 -4.66 8.38 1.18
N GLU A 47 -3.61 8.20 0.39
CA GLU A 47 -3.53 7.22 -0.69
C GLU A 47 -2.09 6.78 -0.91
N THR A 48 -1.88 5.48 -1.12
CA THR A 48 -0.61 4.95 -1.65
C THR A 48 -0.85 4.71 -3.13
N ILE A 49 -0.13 5.45 -3.97
CA ILE A 49 -0.28 5.44 -5.43
C ILE A 49 0.59 4.33 -6.02
N GLU A 50 1.81 4.17 -5.51
CA GLU A 50 2.79 3.18 -5.98
C GLU A 50 3.65 2.68 -4.81
N ALA A 51 3.95 1.38 -4.80
CA ALA A 51 4.81 0.74 -3.81
C ALA A 51 5.49 -0.52 -4.37
N GLU A 52 5.84 -0.48 -5.66
CA GLU A 52 6.50 -1.58 -6.37
C GLU A 52 7.66 -1.06 -7.20
N ALA A 53 8.80 -1.77 -7.11
CA ALA A 53 9.99 -1.53 -7.92
C ALA A 53 10.15 -2.69 -8.91
N LEU A 54 10.31 -2.38 -10.19
CA LEU A 54 10.47 -3.39 -11.24
C LEU A 54 11.95 -3.73 -11.43
N TYR A 55 12.28 -5.02 -11.36
CA TYR A 55 13.64 -5.52 -11.57
C TYR A 55 13.72 -6.41 -12.80
N ASP A 56 14.53 -6.03 -13.77
CA ASP A 56 14.86 -6.85 -14.94
C ASP A 56 15.98 -7.83 -14.57
N VAL A 57 15.62 -9.10 -14.41
CA VAL A 57 16.54 -10.17 -14.05
C VAL A 57 17.57 -10.44 -15.14
N GLY A 58 17.18 -10.33 -16.41
CA GLY A 58 18.06 -10.63 -17.54
C GLY A 58 19.19 -9.63 -17.70
N ASN A 59 18.89 -8.35 -17.46
CA ASN A 59 19.87 -7.26 -17.50
C ASN A 59 20.45 -6.92 -16.11
N GLN A 60 19.89 -7.50 -15.03
CA GLN A 60 20.25 -7.25 -13.65
C GLN A 60 20.19 -5.77 -13.26
N VAL A 61 19.07 -5.10 -13.59
CA VAL A 61 18.86 -3.66 -13.36
C VAL A 61 17.45 -3.35 -12.89
N ILE A 62 17.28 -2.27 -12.12
CA ILE A 62 15.97 -1.66 -11.90
C ILE A 62 15.48 -1.09 -13.24
N SER A 63 14.30 -1.52 -13.66
CA SER A 63 13.69 -1.13 -14.94
C SER A 63 12.57 -0.11 -14.81
N GLY A 64 12.06 0.10 -13.59
CA GLY A 64 11.02 1.09 -13.32
C GLY A 64 10.42 0.96 -11.92
N GLY A 65 9.27 1.61 -11.73
CA GLY A 65 8.56 1.64 -10.47
C GLY A 65 9.20 2.57 -9.43
N GLY A 66 8.69 2.49 -8.20
CA GLY A 66 9.11 3.31 -7.09
C GLY A 66 8.10 3.34 -5.96
N PHE A 67 8.08 4.46 -5.27
CA PHE A 67 7.17 4.73 -4.17
C PHE A 67 6.47 6.07 -4.40
N SER A 68 5.15 6.10 -4.25
CA SER A 68 4.37 7.33 -4.29
C SER A 68 3.19 7.29 -3.32
N VAL A 69 3.00 8.39 -2.60
CA VAL A 69 2.02 8.50 -1.52
C VAL A 69 1.50 9.93 -1.36
N ILE A 70 0.23 10.06 -1.03
CA ILE A 70 -0.38 11.31 -0.59
C ILE A 70 -0.48 11.30 0.94
N LEU A 71 0.15 12.28 1.57
CA LEU A 71 0.23 12.43 3.03
C LEU A 71 -0.45 13.71 3.46
N GLU A 72 -1.18 13.66 4.57
CA GLU A 72 -1.82 14.81 5.21
C GLU A 72 -1.34 14.91 6.66
N GLU A 73 -0.79 16.05 7.02
CA GLU A 73 -0.36 16.34 8.38
C GLU A 73 -1.58 16.83 9.19
N GLN A 74 -1.71 16.38 10.43
CA GLN A 74 -2.64 16.98 11.38
C GLN A 74 -2.00 17.08 12.76
N ASP A 75 -2.02 18.29 13.32
CA ASP A 75 -1.64 18.59 14.69
C ASP A 75 -2.78 19.30 15.45
N GLN A 76 -2.49 19.75 16.67
CA GLN A 76 -3.43 20.46 17.54
C GLN A 76 -3.80 21.88 17.06
N GLU A 77 -2.98 22.48 16.19
CA GLU A 77 -3.18 23.82 15.59
C GLU A 77 -3.71 23.74 14.16
N GLY A 78 -4.07 22.54 13.68
CA GLY A 78 -4.61 22.35 12.35
C GLY A 78 -3.56 22.29 11.24
N GLY A 79 -2.32 21.97 11.59
CA GLY A 79 -1.17 21.84 10.71
C GLY A 79 -0.26 23.06 10.67
N ASP A 80 -0.58 24.10 11.46
CA ASP A 80 0.26 25.28 11.59
C ASP A 80 1.60 24.98 12.32
N LEU A 81 1.73 23.83 13.00
CA LEU A 81 3.00 23.41 13.60
C LEU A 81 3.91 22.67 12.62
N LEU A 82 3.46 22.31 11.41
CA LEU A 82 4.32 21.66 10.41
C LEU A 82 5.55 22.53 10.09
N ALA A 83 6.76 22.03 10.37
CA ALA A 83 8.00 22.68 9.98
C ALA A 83 8.61 22.05 8.72
N SER A 84 8.78 20.73 8.73
CA SER A 84 9.26 19.98 7.58
C SER A 84 8.95 18.48 7.71
N LEU A 85 9.14 17.76 6.61
CA LEU A 85 9.06 16.31 6.56
C LEU A 85 10.38 15.77 6.01
N ASP A 86 11.14 15.07 6.86
CA ASP A 86 12.36 14.38 6.44
C ASP A 86 11.99 13.02 5.84
N VAL A 87 12.62 12.68 4.71
CA VAL A 87 12.42 11.42 4.02
C VAL A 87 13.69 10.60 4.03
N TYR A 88 13.58 9.40 4.57
CA TYR A 88 14.64 8.42 4.67
C TYR A 88 14.34 7.22 3.78
N VAL A 89 15.37 6.67 3.15
CA VAL A 89 15.27 5.44 2.35
C VAL A 89 16.22 4.40 2.90
N GLY A 90 15.78 3.14 2.97
CA GLY A 90 16.59 1.98 3.37
C GLY A 90 16.37 0.79 2.44
N PHE A 91 17.12 -0.29 2.65
CA PHE A 91 16.98 -1.52 1.86
C PHE A 91 17.14 -2.76 2.73
N ARG A 92 16.26 -3.73 2.48
CA ARG A 92 16.26 -5.06 3.09
C ARG A 92 16.42 -6.12 2.00
N ASP A 93 17.53 -6.83 2.07
CA ASP A 93 17.85 -7.98 1.25
C ASP A 93 17.14 -9.21 1.85
N ASN A 94 16.08 -9.64 1.19
CA ASN A 94 15.32 -10.83 1.58
C ASN A 94 15.73 -12.04 0.75
N THR A 95 16.77 -11.91 -0.09
CA THR A 95 17.24 -12.96 -0.98
C THR A 95 17.96 -14.04 -0.17
N ALA A 96 17.33 -15.22 -0.07
CA ALA A 96 17.87 -16.33 0.71
C ALA A 96 19.17 -16.89 0.10
N GLY A 97 20.21 -17.07 0.94
CA GLY A 97 21.46 -17.75 0.56
C GLY A 97 22.46 -16.88 -0.21
N GLY A 98 22.21 -15.58 -0.33
CA GLY A 98 23.11 -14.58 -0.91
C GLY A 98 24.05 -13.93 0.11
N THR A 99 24.84 -12.96 -0.39
CA THR A 99 25.50 -11.98 0.47
C THR A 99 24.46 -10.98 0.91
N ASP A 100 24.32 -10.75 2.20
CA ASP A 100 23.42 -9.74 2.76
C ASP A 100 23.81 -8.33 2.28
N ASN A 101 22.92 -7.70 1.51
CA ASN A 101 23.06 -6.35 0.99
C ASN A 101 22.19 -5.31 1.71
N ASP A 102 21.73 -5.57 2.92
CA ASP A 102 21.01 -4.58 3.73
C ASP A 102 21.72 -3.22 3.74
N ARG A 103 20.90 -2.16 3.72
CA ARG A 103 21.37 -0.78 3.85
C ARG A 103 20.55 -0.09 4.93
N ASP A 104 21.27 0.48 5.89
CA ASP A 104 20.69 1.40 6.84
C ASP A 104 20.08 2.61 6.13
N GLU A 105 19.15 3.26 6.81
CA GLU A 105 18.44 4.40 6.28
C GLU A 105 19.37 5.60 5.99
N VAL A 106 19.16 6.23 4.84
CA VAL A 106 19.82 7.47 4.44
C VAL A 106 18.77 8.56 4.21
N LEU A 107 19.04 9.78 4.67
CA LEU A 107 18.19 10.94 4.38
C LEU A 107 18.33 11.28 2.89
N VAL A 108 17.22 11.29 2.17
CA VAL A 108 17.18 11.61 0.73
C VAL A 108 16.60 12.98 0.45
N GLU A 109 15.69 13.46 1.29
CA GLU A 109 15.01 14.74 1.07
C GLU A 109 14.51 15.34 2.39
N ASN A 110 14.51 16.67 2.48
CA ASN A 110 13.78 17.43 3.51
C ASN A 110 12.74 18.29 2.78
N ILE A 111 11.46 18.00 3.00
CA ILE A 111 10.34 18.70 2.38
C ILE A 111 9.89 19.82 3.33
N PRO A 112 10.09 21.10 2.99
CA PRO A 112 9.68 22.19 3.86
C PRO A 112 8.15 22.33 3.89
N ALA A 113 7.59 22.85 4.98
CA ALA A 113 6.16 23.14 5.09
C ALA A 113 5.59 23.97 3.92
N SER A 114 6.40 24.83 3.31
CA SER A 114 6.02 25.62 2.14
C SER A 114 5.73 24.81 0.87
N ALA A 115 6.14 23.55 0.81
CA ALA A 115 5.83 22.64 -0.30
C ALA A 115 4.44 21.99 -0.16
N PHE A 116 3.81 22.08 1.01
CA PHE A 116 2.49 21.51 1.25
C PHE A 116 1.39 22.44 0.74
N THR A 117 0.26 21.85 0.38
CA THR A 117 -0.95 22.57 -0.08
C THR A 117 -2.13 22.20 0.80
N ALA A 118 -3.16 23.04 0.86
CA ALA A 118 -4.34 22.73 1.65
C ALA A 118 -5.12 21.55 1.03
N GLY A 119 -5.34 20.50 1.82
CA GLY A 119 -6.21 19.38 1.50
C GLY A 119 -7.70 19.73 1.59
N GLU A 120 -8.57 18.74 1.40
CA GLU A 120 -10.04 18.90 1.38
C GLU A 120 -10.59 19.56 2.65
N PHE A 121 -9.97 19.28 3.80
CA PHE A 121 -10.39 19.81 5.11
C PHE A 121 -9.51 20.96 5.61
N GLY A 122 -8.62 21.50 4.76
CA GLY A 122 -7.74 22.62 5.10
C GLY A 122 -6.40 22.24 5.73
N TYR A 123 -6.17 20.95 6.02
CA TYR A 123 -4.90 20.45 6.56
C TYR A 123 -3.78 20.42 5.50
N PRO A 124 -2.50 20.59 5.88
CA PRO A 124 -1.38 20.50 4.96
C PRO A 124 -1.27 19.11 4.32
N ARG A 125 -1.20 19.08 2.98
CA ARG A 125 -1.08 17.86 2.18
C ARG A 125 0.09 17.95 1.20
N VAL A 126 0.80 16.83 1.05
CA VAL A 126 1.86 16.66 0.06
C VAL A 126 1.68 15.35 -0.68
N GLU A 127 1.96 15.37 -1.97
CA GLU A 127 2.18 14.16 -2.76
C GLU A 127 3.70 13.97 -2.87
N TYR A 128 4.18 12.84 -2.36
CA TYR A 128 5.58 12.47 -2.43
C TYR A 128 5.77 11.34 -3.44
N SER A 129 6.86 11.39 -4.19
CA SER A 129 7.26 10.33 -5.10
C SER A 129 8.77 10.19 -5.14
N ILE A 130 9.27 8.96 -5.16
CA ILE A 130 10.68 8.64 -5.41
C ILE A 130 10.77 7.39 -6.26
N THR A 131 11.59 7.42 -7.31
CA THR A 131 11.76 6.27 -8.20
C THR A 131 12.65 5.21 -7.58
N ALA A 132 12.47 3.95 -7.98
CA ALA A 132 13.34 2.86 -7.54
C ALA A 132 14.81 3.09 -7.93
N ALA A 133 15.07 3.79 -9.05
CA ALA A 133 16.42 4.15 -9.47
C ALA A 133 17.07 5.19 -8.54
N GLU A 134 16.31 6.19 -8.07
CA GLU A 134 16.79 7.17 -7.09
C GLU A 134 17.05 6.52 -5.73
N MET A 135 16.16 5.63 -5.28
CA MET A 135 16.36 4.84 -4.06
C MET A 135 17.63 3.99 -4.15
N GLN A 136 17.82 3.25 -5.24
CA GLN A 136 19.02 2.46 -5.51
C GLN A 136 20.28 3.33 -5.45
N GLN A 137 20.25 4.51 -6.10
CA GLN A 137 21.38 5.43 -6.14
C GLN A 137 21.72 5.98 -4.74
N ALA A 138 20.72 6.41 -3.98
CA ALA A 138 20.91 6.95 -2.63
C ALA A 138 21.59 5.94 -1.69
N LEU A 139 21.24 4.67 -1.84
CA LEU A 139 21.74 3.57 -1.02
C LEU A 139 23.06 2.97 -1.53
N GLY A 140 23.58 3.47 -2.66
CA GLY A 140 24.82 2.98 -3.26
C GLY A 140 24.74 1.50 -3.67
N LEU A 141 23.55 1.03 -4.04
CA LEU A 141 23.33 -0.34 -4.50
C LEU A 141 23.63 -0.49 -6.00
N THR A 142 24.17 -1.63 -6.38
CA THR A 142 24.31 -2.02 -7.79
C THR A 142 23.23 -3.03 -8.16
N GLY A 143 22.85 -3.09 -9.43
CA GLY A 143 21.76 -3.97 -9.88
C GLY A 143 21.93 -5.46 -9.53
N PRO A 144 23.14 -6.04 -9.57
CA PRO A 144 23.37 -7.42 -9.11
C PRO A 144 23.20 -7.66 -7.60
N GLN A 145 23.03 -6.60 -6.80
CA GLN A 145 22.79 -6.67 -5.35
C GLN A 145 21.31 -6.56 -4.98
N ILE A 146 20.44 -6.50 -5.99
CA ILE A 146 18.99 -6.41 -5.84
C ILE A 146 18.40 -7.62 -6.56
N PHE A 147 17.35 -8.21 -5.99
CA PHE A 147 16.61 -9.31 -6.58
C PHE A 147 15.11 -9.19 -6.30
N GLY A 148 14.30 -9.95 -7.05
CA GLY A 148 12.88 -10.07 -6.75
C GLY A 148 12.64 -10.63 -5.35
N GLY A 149 11.77 -9.97 -4.58
CA GLY A 149 11.50 -10.27 -3.17
C GLY A 149 12.22 -9.34 -2.19
N ASP A 150 13.25 -8.61 -2.61
CA ASP A 150 13.88 -7.57 -1.79
C ASP A 150 12.95 -6.38 -1.59
N GLN A 151 13.31 -5.50 -0.65
CA GLN A 151 12.45 -4.40 -0.23
C GLN A 151 13.23 -3.10 -0.07
N PHE A 152 12.76 -2.05 -0.73
CA PHE A 152 13.10 -0.68 -0.33
C PHE A 152 12.16 -0.24 0.79
N THR A 153 12.67 0.56 1.71
CA THR A 153 11.87 1.17 2.77
C THR A 153 11.88 2.68 2.62
N THR A 154 10.74 3.34 2.78
CA THR A 154 10.64 4.80 2.84
C THR A 154 10.06 5.19 4.19
N ARG A 155 10.85 5.87 5.01
CA ARG A 155 10.43 6.39 6.31
C ARG A 155 10.32 7.90 6.28
N PHE A 156 9.27 8.41 6.90
CA PHE A 156 9.02 9.82 7.09
C PHE A 156 9.23 10.20 8.55
N GLU A 157 9.83 11.37 8.77
CA GLU A 157 9.96 11.99 10.08
C GLU A 157 9.37 13.40 10.02
N LEU A 158 8.24 13.56 10.70
CA LEU A 158 7.51 14.81 10.78
C LEU A 158 8.15 15.70 11.83
N ASN A 159 8.66 16.86 11.42
CA ASN A 159 9.25 17.85 12.30
C ASN A 159 8.28 19.01 12.52
N LEU A 160 8.07 19.38 13.78
CA LEU A 160 7.23 20.50 14.18
C LEU A 160 8.03 21.75 14.52
N THR A 161 7.40 22.92 14.40
CA THR A 161 7.99 24.23 14.71
C THR A 161 8.33 24.42 16.19
N ASP A 162 7.71 23.62 17.07
CA ASP A 162 8.00 23.58 18.50
C ASP A 162 9.18 22.67 18.89
N GLY A 163 9.83 22.04 17.90
CA GLY A 163 11.03 21.22 18.07
C GLY A 163 10.76 19.75 18.36
N ARG A 164 9.50 19.30 18.38
CA ARG A 164 9.15 17.88 18.42
C ARG A 164 9.28 17.24 17.03
N SER A 165 9.61 15.96 17.01
CA SER A 165 9.62 15.14 15.80
C SER A 165 8.87 13.83 16.05
N PHE A 166 8.19 13.32 15.03
CA PHE A 166 7.44 12.07 15.08
C PHE A 166 7.76 11.19 13.88
N SER A 167 7.97 9.91 14.13
CA SER A 167 8.36 8.91 13.13
C SER A 167 7.72 7.54 13.44
N SER A 168 8.17 6.48 12.76
CA SER A 168 7.62 5.13 12.88
C SER A 168 7.67 4.55 14.29
N ASP A 169 8.67 4.94 15.09
CA ASP A 169 8.85 4.48 16.47
C ASP A 169 7.86 5.14 17.45
N ASP A 170 7.27 6.28 17.08
CA ASP A 170 6.29 7.00 17.88
C ASP A 170 4.85 6.46 17.69
N ASN A 171 4.69 5.43 16.88
CA ASN A 171 3.42 4.76 16.67
C ASN A 171 2.96 4.01 17.92
N THR A 172 2.08 4.65 18.69
CA THR A 172 1.21 3.92 19.61
C THR A 172 0.17 3.17 18.77
N GLY A 173 -0.06 1.87 18.97
CA GLY A 173 -0.80 0.97 18.06
C GLY A 173 -2.26 1.33 17.68
N THR A 174 -2.75 2.51 18.05
CA THR A 174 -3.99 3.13 17.54
C THR A 174 -3.75 4.01 16.30
N LEU A 175 -2.53 4.54 16.11
CA LEU A 175 -2.13 5.42 15.00
C LEU A 175 -1.93 4.69 13.67
N THR A 176 -1.64 3.39 13.71
CA THR A 176 -1.51 2.51 12.55
C THR A 176 -2.82 1.88 12.10
N GLN A 177 -3.92 2.04 12.85
CA GLN A 177 -5.25 1.52 12.52
C GLN A 177 -6.09 2.51 11.69
N SER A 178 -7.28 2.06 11.28
CA SER A 178 -8.09 2.57 10.18
C SER A 178 -8.33 4.08 10.13
N PHE A 179 -8.40 4.76 11.28
CA PHE A 179 -8.72 6.19 11.32
C PHE A 179 -7.51 7.08 11.00
N PHE A 180 -6.33 6.77 11.56
CA PHE A 180 -5.15 7.63 11.47
C PHE A 180 -4.20 7.25 10.33
N ARG A 181 -4.11 5.95 9.97
CA ARG A 181 -3.25 5.44 8.88
C ARG A 181 -1.90 6.17 8.82
N SER A 182 -1.18 6.25 9.94
CA SER A 182 0.05 7.04 10.02
C SER A 182 1.25 6.14 10.28
N PRO A 183 1.58 5.18 9.40
CA PRO A 183 2.65 4.22 9.68
C PRO A 183 4.04 4.87 9.73
N PHE A 184 4.21 6.06 9.13
CA PHE A 184 5.49 6.74 8.87
C PHE A 184 6.52 5.92 8.08
N LEU A 185 6.40 4.59 8.02
CA LEU A 185 7.25 3.67 7.29
C LEU A 185 6.42 2.92 6.26
N TYR A 186 6.92 2.91 5.03
CA TYR A 186 6.34 2.21 3.90
C TYR A 186 7.37 1.28 3.28
N THR A 187 6.88 0.20 2.69
CA THR A 187 7.69 -0.80 1.99
C THR A 187 7.35 -0.77 0.52
N THR A 188 8.38 -0.68 -0.31
CA THR A 188 8.31 -0.86 -1.76
C THR A 188 8.90 -2.21 -2.10
N ASN A 189 8.07 -3.14 -2.58
CA ASN A 189 8.52 -4.48 -2.92
C ASN A 189 9.23 -4.49 -4.26
N VAL A 190 10.38 -5.15 -4.35
CA VAL A 190 11.04 -5.42 -5.62
C VAL A 190 10.37 -6.63 -6.26
N VAL A 191 9.72 -6.41 -7.40
CA VAL A 191 9.06 -7.45 -8.19
C VAL A 191 9.81 -7.64 -9.50
N CYS A 192 9.91 -8.88 -9.97
CA CYS A 192 10.57 -9.16 -11.23
C CYS A 192 9.71 -8.64 -12.38
N ALA A 193 10.29 -7.77 -13.20
CA ALA A 193 9.63 -7.23 -14.38
C ALA A 193 9.34 -8.36 -15.36
N PRO A 194 8.27 -8.24 -16.18
CA PRO A 194 8.00 -9.21 -17.22
C PRO A 194 9.22 -9.47 -18.10
N SER A 195 9.64 -10.73 -18.20
CA SER A 195 10.79 -11.13 -18.99
C SER A 195 10.41 -11.39 -20.45
N ILE A 196 11.42 -11.28 -21.34
CA ILE A 196 11.24 -11.53 -22.76
C ILE A 196 10.93 -13.02 -22.96
N PRO A 197 9.75 -13.39 -23.50
CA PRO A 197 9.39 -14.79 -23.67
C PRO A 197 10.24 -15.46 -24.76
N THR A 198 10.53 -16.75 -24.61
CA THR A 198 11.15 -17.48 -25.73
C THR A 198 10.18 -17.62 -26.89
N ALA A 199 10.62 -17.16 -28.05
CA ALA A 199 9.88 -17.31 -29.29
C ALA A 199 9.78 -18.78 -29.72
N GLY A 200 8.61 -19.17 -30.21
CA GLY A 200 8.31 -20.53 -30.61
C GLY A 200 6.98 -21.02 -30.04
N ASP A 201 6.78 -22.33 -30.10
CA ASP A 201 5.54 -22.96 -29.67
C ASP A 201 5.59 -23.23 -28.18
N TRP A 202 4.67 -22.60 -27.45
CA TRP A 202 4.40 -22.90 -26.04
C TRP A 202 3.27 -23.92 -25.98
N ILE A 203 3.44 -24.91 -25.11
CA ILE A 203 2.53 -26.04 -24.96
C ILE A 203 1.70 -25.83 -23.70
N PHE A 204 0.39 -25.85 -23.86
CA PHE A 204 -0.60 -25.74 -22.79
C PHE A 204 -1.29 -27.09 -22.66
N ASP A 205 -0.95 -27.83 -21.63
CA ASP A 205 -1.59 -29.09 -21.28
C ASP A 205 -2.71 -28.79 -20.30
N LEU A 206 -3.96 -28.92 -20.75
CA LEU A 206 -5.17 -28.63 -20.00
C LEU A 206 -5.79 -29.93 -19.47
N GLN A 207 -6.25 -29.96 -18.23
CA GLN A 207 -6.93 -31.09 -17.62
C GLN A 207 -8.20 -30.66 -16.89
N ASP A 208 -9.18 -31.57 -16.91
CA ASP A 208 -10.44 -31.43 -16.19
C ASP A 208 -10.77 -32.75 -15.50
N SER A 209 -10.94 -32.70 -14.17
CA SER A 209 -11.06 -33.92 -13.36
C SER A 209 -12.42 -34.64 -13.51
N TYR A 210 -13.47 -33.92 -13.91
CA TYR A 210 -14.80 -34.49 -14.13
C TYR A 210 -14.97 -35.05 -15.55
N GLY A 211 -14.36 -34.38 -16.51
CA GLY A 211 -14.27 -34.77 -17.91
C GLY A 211 -15.27 -34.08 -18.83
N ASP A 212 -15.85 -32.95 -18.43
CA ASP A 212 -16.79 -32.18 -19.26
C ASP A 212 -16.27 -30.81 -19.69
N GLY A 213 -15.02 -30.50 -19.36
CA GLY A 213 -14.31 -29.28 -19.74
C GLY A 213 -14.40 -28.20 -18.68
N TRP A 214 -13.80 -27.05 -18.92
CA TRP A 214 -13.61 -26.02 -17.90
C TRP A 214 -14.83 -25.13 -17.63
N ASN A 215 -16.00 -25.47 -18.18
CA ASN A 215 -17.26 -24.91 -17.71
C ASN A 215 -17.31 -23.35 -17.72
N GLY A 216 -16.68 -22.74 -18.73
CA GLY A 216 -16.60 -21.29 -18.91
C GLY A 216 -15.32 -20.65 -18.36
N ALA A 217 -14.42 -21.40 -17.73
CA ALA A 217 -13.11 -20.93 -17.34
C ALA A 217 -12.13 -20.94 -18.52
N SER A 218 -11.11 -20.08 -18.46
CA SER A 218 -10.08 -19.94 -19.50
C SER A 218 -8.78 -19.35 -18.96
N LEU A 219 -7.75 -19.38 -19.79
CA LEU A 219 -6.51 -18.62 -19.65
C LEU A 219 -6.51 -17.51 -20.69
N THR A 220 -6.45 -16.26 -20.25
CA THR A 220 -6.13 -15.14 -21.12
C THR A 220 -4.61 -15.08 -21.29
N VAL A 221 -4.14 -15.39 -22.50
CA VAL A 221 -2.73 -15.27 -22.89
C VAL A 221 -2.55 -13.98 -23.68
N THR A 222 -1.81 -13.03 -23.12
CA THR A 222 -1.55 -11.72 -23.75
C THR A 222 -0.09 -11.63 -24.18
N ILE A 223 0.15 -11.48 -25.48
CA ILE A 223 1.50 -11.29 -26.05
C ILE A 223 1.54 -9.90 -26.69
N ASP A 224 2.44 -9.04 -26.21
CA ASP A 224 2.58 -7.65 -26.66
C ASP A 224 1.23 -6.90 -26.79
N GLY A 225 0.35 -7.09 -25.81
CA GLY A 225 -0.98 -6.47 -25.75
C GLY A 225 -2.07 -7.14 -26.59
N THR A 226 -1.77 -8.23 -27.32
CA THR A 226 -2.77 -9.02 -28.04
C THR A 226 -3.20 -10.22 -27.20
N ALA A 227 -4.45 -10.23 -26.75
CA ALA A 227 -5.03 -11.28 -25.92
C ALA A 227 -5.65 -12.42 -26.75
N THR A 228 -5.44 -13.66 -26.31
CA THR A 228 -6.07 -14.88 -26.83
C THR A 228 -6.56 -15.73 -25.66
N GLU A 229 -7.77 -16.27 -25.77
CA GLU A 229 -8.32 -17.19 -24.76
C GLU A 229 -7.95 -18.63 -25.08
N VAL A 230 -7.42 -19.34 -24.08
CA VAL A 230 -7.12 -20.77 -24.12
C VAL A 230 -7.95 -21.46 -23.06
N GLY A 231 -8.75 -22.45 -23.42
CA GLY A 231 -9.58 -23.19 -22.47
C GLY A 231 -9.91 -24.57 -22.99
N LEU A 232 -10.70 -25.31 -22.20
CA LEU A 232 -11.13 -26.66 -22.53
C LEU A 232 -12.65 -26.71 -22.66
N ASP A 233 -13.16 -26.71 -23.89
CA ASP A 233 -14.62 -26.70 -24.14
C ASP A 233 -15.31 -28.01 -23.72
N SER A 234 -14.60 -29.14 -23.77
CA SER A 234 -15.14 -30.46 -23.39
C SER A 234 -14.03 -31.50 -23.17
N GLY A 235 -14.38 -32.57 -22.46
CA GLY A 235 -13.48 -33.71 -22.21
C GLY A 235 -12.60 -33.50 -20.98
N SER A 236 -11.79 -34.52 -20.66
CA SER A 236 -10.93 -34.51 -19.46
C SER A 236 -9.53 -33.91 -19.69
N GLY A 237 -9.23 -33.50 -20.92
CA GLY A 237 -7.97 -32.83 -21.21
C GLY A 237 -7.73 -32.60 -22.70
N ALA A 238 -6.87 -31.62 -22.96
CA ALA A 238 -6.40 -31.28 -24.30
C ALA A 238 -5.00 -30.68 -24.23
N GLN A 239 -4.31 -30.69 -25.37
CA GLN A 239 -3.09 -29.93 -25.56
C GLN A 239 -3.36 -28.81 -26.57
N VAL A 240 -3.04 -27.58 -26.19
CA VAL A 240 -3.15 -26.39 -27.03
C VAL A 240 -1.75 -25.84 -27.26
N ILE A 241 -1.48 -25.40 -28.49
CA ILE A 241 -0.21 -24.76 -28.85
C ILE A 241 -0.48 -23.28 -29.07
N VAL A 242 0.25 -22.44 -28.33
CA VAL A 242 0.27 -20.98 -28.53
C VAL A 242 1.63 -20.61 -29.10
N ASN A 243 1.63 -20.02 -30.30
CA ASN A 243 2.86 -19.54 -30.92
C ASN A 243 3.22 -18.16 -30.38
N VAL A 244 4.39 -18.03 -29.77
CA VAL A 244 5.00 -16.76 -29.38
C VAL A 244 5.88 -16.25 -30.54
N PRO A 245 5.50 -15.13 -31.19
CA PRO A 245 6.26 -14.61 -32.33
C PRO A 245 7.70 -14.22 -31.97
N ALA A 246 8.60 -14.35 -32.94
CA ALA A 246 9.96 -13.84 -32.81
C ALA A 246 9.97 -12.32 -32.60
N GLY A 247 10.70 -11.86 -31.60
CA GLY A 247 10.77 -10.44 -31.24
C GLY A 247 9.67 -9.97 -30.28
N SER A 248 8.86 -10.88 -29.74
CA SER A 248 7.91 -10.54 -28.67
C SER A 248 8.65 -10.00 -27.45
N SER A 249 8.07 -9.00 -26.79
CA SER A 249 8.71 -8.32 -25.67
C SER A 249 8.14 -8.72 -24.31
N VAL A 250 6.85 -9.06 -24.25
CA VAL A 250 6.16 -9.43 -23.02
C VAL A 250 5.11 -10.50 -23.29
N ILE A 251 4.96 -11.41 -22.33
CA ILE A 251 3.84 -12.34 -22.22
C ILE A 251 3.24 -12.25 -20.81
N SER A 252 1.93 -12.33 -20.74
CA SER A 252 1.14 -12.39 -19.51
C SER A 252 0.11 -13.51 -19.64
N ILE A 253 -0.09 -14.27 -18.56
CA ILE A 253 -1.07 -15.36 -18.51
C ILE A 253 -1.91 -15.21 -17.25
N VAL A 254 -3.21 -14.99 -17.42
CA VAL A 254 -4.18 -14.83 -16.33
C VAL A 254 -5.26 -15.90 -16.45
N TYR A 255 -5.60 -16.55 -15.35
CA TYR A 255 -6.74 -17.45 -15.29
C TYR A 255 -8.04 -16.69 -15.03
N ASN A 256 -9.08 -17.01 -15.81
CA ASN A 256 -10.44 -16.53 -15.64
C ASN A 256 -11.29 -17.64 -15.04
N SER A 257 -11.87 -17.37 -13.87
CA SER A 257 -12.76 -18.29 -13.16
C SER A 257 -14.01 -18.63 -13.97
N GLY A 258 -14.39 -19.91 -13.92
CA GLY A 258 -15.64 -20.43 -14.47
C GLY A 258 -16.49 -21.09 -13.39
N ALA A 259 -17.36 -22.01 -13.79
CA ALA A 259 -17.94 -22.94 -12.82
C ALA A 259 -16.96 -24.10 -12.58
N TRP A 260 -16.94 -24.61 -11.35
CA TRP A 260 -16.15 -25.80 -10.97
C TRP A 260 -14.63 -25.66 -11.16
N ASP A 261 -14.05 -24.50 -10.82
CA ASP A 261 -12.58 -24.29 -10.83
C ASP A 261 -11.79 -25.37 -10.05
N SER A 262 -12.44 -26.04 -9.08
CA SER A 262 -11.90 -27.19 -8.36
C SER A 262 -11.58 -28.41 -9.24
N GLU A 263 -12.00 -28.41 -10.49
CA GLU A 263 -11.76 -29.48 -11.46
C GLU A 263 -10.61 -29.15 -12.43
N VAL A 264 -10.18 -27.89 -12.45
CA VAL A 264 -9.27 -27.34 -13.45
C VAL A 264 -7.82 -27.51 -13.02
N THR A 265 -7.01 -28.11 -13.88
CA THR A 265 -5.54 -28.18 -13.71
C THR A 265 -4.88 -27.96 -15.06
N PHE A 266 -3.73 -27.30 -15.07
CA PHE A 266 -2.97 -27.09 -16.31
C PHE A 266 -1.48 -26.94 -16.05
N GLN A 267 -0.72 -27.33 -17.07
CA GLN A 267 0.72 -27.13 -17.14
C GLN A 267 1.05 -26.36 -18.42
N ILE A 268 1.97 -25.41 -18.33
CA ILE A 268 2.43 -24.61 -19.46
C ILE A 268 3.94 -24.77 -19.59
N THR A 269 4.38 -25.24 -20.75
CA THR A 269 5.79 -25.38 -21.10
C THR A 269 6.15 -24.37 -22.18
N SER A 270 7.15 -23.52 -21.91
CA SER A 270 7.63 -22.54 -22.87
C SER A 270 8.46 -23.17 -24.00
N ALA A 271 8.76 -22.39 -25.03
CA ALA A 271 9.48 -22.87 -26.22
C ALA A 271 10.92 -23.36 -25.92
N ASN A 272 11.50 -22.96 -24.78
CA ASN A 272 12.80 -23.45 -24.31
C ASN A 272 12.74 -24.81 -23.58
N GLY A 273 11.53 -25.34 -23.37
CA GLY A 273 11.28 -26.63 -22.71
C GLY A 273 11.10 -26.56 -21.19
N ASN A 274 11.07 -25.36 -20.59
CA ASN A 274 10.82 -25.19 -19.16
C ASN A 274 9.31 -25.18 -18.89
N THR A 275 8.88 -25.91 -17.86
CA THR A 275 7.55 -25.71 -17.27
C THR A 275 7.56 -24.39 -16.51
N VAL A 276 6.77 -23.43 -16.98
CA VAL A 276 6.67 -22.07 -16.40
C VAL A 276 5.43 -21.90 -15.53
N ILE A 277 4.40 -22.73 -15.75
CA ILE A 277 3.21 -22.80 -14.89
C ILE A 277 2.82 -24.27 -14.70
N ASP A 278 2.49 -24.64 -13.46
CA ASP A 278 1.95 -25.95 -13.07
C ASP A 278 0.98 -25.70 -11.90
N LEU A 279 -0.31 -25.56 -12.20
CA LEU A 279 -1.33 -25.09 -11.26
C LEU A 279 -2.61 -25.91 -11.34
N GLY A 280 -3.31 -25.95 -10.20
CA GLY A 280 -4.58 -26.64 -10.02
C GLY A 280 -4.50 -27.78 -8.99
N PRO A 281 -5.66 -28.29 -8.51
CA PRO A 281 -7.01 -27.73 -8.71
C PRO A 281 -7.18 -26.35 -8.04
N ASP A 282 -8.27 -25.65 -8.36
CA ASP A 282 -8.59 -24.31 -7.84
C ASP A 282 -7.51 -23.25 -8.14
N PRO A 283 -7.12 -23.06 -9.41
CA PRO A 283 -6.15 -22.04 -9.78
C PRO A 283 -6.65 -20.64 -9.40
N PRO A 284 -5.74 -19.73 -8.96
CA PRO A 284 -6.14 -18.39 -8.58
C PRO A 284 -6.57 -17.59 -9.81
N ALA A 285 -7.70 -16.88 -9.69
CA ALA A 285 -8.29 -16.15 -10.79
C ALA A 285 -7.99 -14.65 -10.72
N GLY A 286 -7.79 -14.02 -11.89
CA GLY A 286 -7.64 -12.58 -12.02
C GLY A 286 -6.28 -12.01 -11.61
N GLU A 287 -5.27 -12.87 -11.42
CA GLU A 287 -3.89 -12.48 -11.14
C GLU A 287 -2.92 -13.03 -12.20
N GLU A 288 -1.74 -12.41 -12.31
CA GLU A 288 -0.66 -12.89 -13.18
C GLU A 288 -0.10 -14.21 -12.64
N LEU A 289 -0.03 -15.22 -13.51
CA LEU A 289 0.40 -16.57 -13.11
C LEU A 289 1.88 -16.83 -13.38
N LEU A 290 2.54 -16.04 -14.23
CA LEU A 290 3.95 -16.23 -14.55
C LEU A 290 4.85 -15.68 -13.44
N ASP A 291 5.76 -16.53 -12.96
CA ASP A 291 6.91 -16.09 -12.19
C ASP A 291 8.04 -15.65 -13.14
N TYR A 292 8.30 -14.35 -13.19
CA TYR A 292 9.36 -13.78 -14.02
C TYR A 292 10.75 -13.86 -13.39
N CYS A 293 10.86 -14.16 -12.09
CA CYS A 293 12.13 -14.15 -11.37
C CYS A 293 13.15 -15.21 -11.82
N PRO A 294 12.75 -16.45 -12.19
CA PRO A 294 13.68 -17.43 -12.73
C PRO A 294 14.27 -17.04 -14.10
N ASN A 295 13.70 -16.05 -14.79
CA ASN A 295 14.09 -15.62 -16.14
C ASN A 295 14.25 -16.79 -17.12
N ASN A 296 13.28 -17.70 -17.09
CA ASN A 296 13.31 -18.98 -17.80
C ASN A 296 12.13 -19.16 -18.77
N LEU A 297 11.46 -18.05 -19.12
CA LEU A 297 10.39 -18.00 -20.12
C LEU A 297 10.92 -18.27 -21.53
#